data_AF-A0A1G1Z638-F1
#
_entry.id   AF-A0A1G1Z638-F1
#
_cell.length_a   1.000
_cell.length_b   1.000
_cell.length_c   1.000
_cell.angle_alpha   90.00
_cell.angle_beta   90.00
_cell.angle_gamma   90.00
#
_symmetry.space_group_name_H-M   'P 1'
#
loop_
_entity.id
_entity.type
_entity.pdbx_description
1 polymer ?
#
loop_
_entity_poly.entity_id
_entity_poly.type
_entity_poly.pdbx_seq_one_letter_code
_entity_poly.pdbx_strand_id
1 'polypeptide(L)'
;MELKKTLLFFQAWVKKGTERKNFLEALGYYHSFVLRPLVEILRIKYEPTKRVFYLKHIKRDLPEEAILQLEDFYKVNSVEEITKKTRRANVVFFDVIKDIEEKSL
;
A
#
# COMPACT_ATOMS: atom_id res chain seq x y z
N MET A 1 7.09 12.37 7.20
CA MET A 1 7.62 11.41 6.20
C MET A 1 6.89 11.58 4.87
N GLU A 2 7.61 11.64 3.76
CA GLU A 2 7.08 11.91 2.41
C GLU A 2 5.98 10.92 1.98
N LEU A 3 6.10 9.63 2.33
CA LEU A 3 5.09 8.61 2.03
C LEU A 3 3.71 8.91 2.63
N LYS A 4 3.64 9.47 3.85
CA LYS A 4 2.36 9.88 4.46
C LYS A 4 1.65 10.93 3.59
N LYS A 5 2.41 11.90 3.06
CA LYS A 5 1.87 12.98 2.23
C LYS A 5 1.34 12.43 0.91
N THR A 6 2.12 11.60 0.23
CA THR A 6 1.72 10.95 -1.03
C THR A 6 0.45 10.12 -0.83
N LEU A 7 0.43 9.23 0.17
CA LEU A 7 -0.74 8.39 0.44
C LEU A 7 -2.00 9.23 0.65
N LEU A 8 -1.93 10.27 1.50
CA LEU A 8 -3.07 11.13 1.85
C LEU A 8 -3.55 11.98 0.67
N PHE A 9 -2.62 12.60 -0.06
CA PHE A 9 -2.95 13.52 -1.15
C PHE A 9 -3.69 12.81 -2.30
N PHE A 10 -3.25 11.60 -2.65
CA PHE A 10 -3.79 10.87 -3.79
C PHE A 10 -4.99 9.96 -3.48
N GLN A 11 -5.45 9.88 -2.22
CA GLN A 11 -6.70 9.18 -1.87
C GLN A 11 -7.89 9.69 -2.69
N ALA A 12 -7.94 11.01 -2.95
CA ALA A 12 -9.02 11.62 -3.70
C ALA A 12 -9.10 11.10 -5.14
N TRP A 13 -7.98 10.68 -5.73
CA TRP A 13 -7.94 10.17 -7.10
C TRP A 13 -8.47 8.76 -7.18
N VAL A 14 -8.04 7.89 -6.24
CA VAL A 14 -8.62 6.54 -6.09
C VAL A 14 -10.13 6.63 -5.90
N LYS A 15 -10.59 7.49 -4.98
CA LYS A 15 -12.01 7.72 -4.70
C LYS A 15 -12.78 8.15 -5.95
N LYS A 16 -12.28 9.16 -6.68
CA LYS A 16 -12.89 9.64 -7.93
C LYS A 16 -13.00 8.53 -8.98
N GLY A 17 -11.94 7.75 -9.18
CA GLY A 17 -11.94 6.62 -10.12
C GLY A 17 -13.00 5.57 -9.75
N THR A 18 -13.08 5.22 -8.47
CA THR A 18 -14.07 4.24 -7.99
C THR A 18 -15.52 4.74 -8.08
N GLU A 19 -15.78 6.01 -7.72
CA GLU A 19 -17.13 6.60 -7.78
C GLU A 19 -17.64 6.74 -9.21
N ARG A 20 -16.73 6.96 -10.17
CA ARG A 20 -17.05 7.00 -11.61
C ARG A 20 -17.16 5.63 -12.26
N LYS A 21 -16.97 4.55 -11.50
CA LYS A 21 -16.93 3.16 -12.00
C LYS A 21 -15.89 2.95 -13.11
N ASN A 22 -14.83 3.76 -13.13
CA ASN A 22 -13.74 3.62 -14.09
C ASN A 22 -12.67 2.69 -13.49
N PHE A 23 -12.82 1.39 -13.75
CA PHE A 23 -11.98 0.37 -13.14
C PHE A 23 -10.48 0.56 -13.44
N LEU A 24 -10.10 0.80 -14.69
CA LEU A 24 -8.68 0.91 -15.07
C LEU A 24 -8.01 2.15 -14.47
N GLU A 25 -8.73 3.28 -14.43
CA GLU A 25 -8.24 4.50 -13.78
C GLU A 25 -8.09 4.30 -12.26
N ALA A 26 -9.12 3.73 -11.61
CA ALA A 26 -9.08 3.41 -10.19
C ALA A 26 -7.94 2.43 -9.87
N LEU A 27 -7.73 1.41 -10.69
CA LEU A 27 -6.66 0.42 -10.54
C LEU A 27 -5.28 1.08 -10.66
N GLY A 28 -5.08 1.94 -11.66
CA GLY A 28 -3.82 2.67 -11.84
C GLY A 28 -3.47 3.54 -10.62
N TYR A 29 -4.46 4.27 -10.10
CA TYR A 29 -4.29 5.08 -8.89
C TYR A 29 -4.05 4.23 -7.64
N TYR A 30 -4.78 3.12 -7.50
CA TYR A 30 -4.63 2.20 -6.38
C TYR A 30 -3.21 1.60 -6.31
N HIS A 31 -2.69 1.12 -7.45
CA HIS A 31 -1.33 0.60 -7.52
C HIS A 31 -0.29 1.68 -7.20
N SER A 32 -0.44 2.87 -7.80
CA SER A 32 0.57 3.93 -7.72
C SER A 32 0.62 4.62 -6.36
N PHE A 33 -0.54 4.81 -5.73
CA PHE A 33 -0.67 5.71 -4.58
C PHE A 33 -1.12 5.02 -3.30
N VAL A 34 -1.50 3.74 -3.36
CA VAL A 34 -1.85 2.95 -2.16
C VAL A 34 -0.88 1.78 -2.01
N LEU A 35 -0.79 0.89 -3.00
CA LEU A 35 0.03 -0.31 -2.90
C LEU A 35 1.53 0.02 -2.89
N ARG A 36 1.98 0.93 -3.75
CA ARG A 36 3.40 1.29 -3.81
C ARG A 36 3.92 1.91 -2.50
N PRO A 37 3.26 2.92 -1.90
CA PRO A 37 3.66 3.42 -0.58
C PRO A 37 3.59 2.34 0.51
N LEU A 38 2.60 1.45 0.47
CA LEU A 38 2.48 0.34 1.42
C LEU A 38 3.67 -0.63 1.31
N VAL A 39 4.05 -1.03 0.11
CA VAL A 39 5.22 -1.90 -0.11
C VAL A 39 6.50 -1.20 0.37
N GLU A 40 6.64 0.10 0.10
CA GLU A 40 7.83 0.85 0.52
C GLU A 40 7.93 0.94 2.05
N ILE A 41 6.84 1.21 2.77
CA ILE A 41 6.89 1.25 4.24
C ILE A 41 7.14 -0.14 4.85
N LEU A 42 6.56 -1.21 4.28
CA LEU A 42 6.84 -2.57 4.73
C LEU A 42 8.31 -2.92 4.52
N ARG A 43 8.93 -2.47 3.43
CA ARG A 43 10.38 -2.65 3.26
C ARG A 43 11.19 -1.85 4.27
N ILE A 44 10.79 -0.62 4.58
CA ILE A 44 11.46 0.15 5.65
C ILE A 44 11.36 -0.60 6.99
N LYS A 45 10.26 -1.31 7.27
CA LYS A 45 10.10 -2.12 8.48
C LYS A 45 10.96 -3.39 8.49
N TYR A 46 10.98 -4.15 7.40
CA TYR A 46 11.55 -5.52 7.37
C TYR A 46 12.92 -5.64 6.67
N GLU A 47 13.20 -4.81 5.67
CA GLU A 47 14.44 -4.86 4.87
C GLU A 47 14.80 -3.44 4.35
N PRO A 48 15.28 -2.54 5.24
CA PRO A 48 15.52 -1.14 4.90
C PRO A 48 16.54 -0.95 3.78
N THR A 49 17.51 -1.88 3.65
CA THR A 49 18.57 -1.82 2.64
C THR A 49 18.03 -1.94 1.21
N LYS A 50 16.82 -2.51 1.05
CA LYS A 50 16.15 -2.70 -0.25
C LYS A 50 14.90 -1.85 -0.38
N ARG A 51 14.75 -0.72 0.33
CA ARG A 51 13.52 0.09 0.33
C ARG A 51 12.95 0.41 -1.07
N VAL A 52 13.82 0.63 -2.05
CA VAL A 52 13.45 0.98 -3.44
C VAL A 52 13.19 -0.21 -4.36
N PHE A 53 13.32 -1.45 -3.87
CA PHE A 53 13.20 -2.67 -4.68
C PHE A 53 11.75 -3.05 -4.99
N TYR A 54 10.77 -2.35 -4.40
CA TYR A 54 9.34 -2.57 -4.64
C TYR A 54 8.95 -4.05 -4.51
N LEU A 55 8.48 -4.74 -5.55
CA LEU A 55 8.12 -6.18 -5.46
C LEU A 55 9.30 -7.14 -5.70
N LYS A 56 10.47 -6.64 -6.11
CA LYS A 56 11.62 -7.48 -6.43
C LYS A 56 12.10 -8.23 -5.19
N HIS A 57 12.13 -9.57 -5.26
CA HIS A 57 12.48 -10.47 -4.15
C HIS A 57 11.57 -10.39 -2.91
N ILE A 58 10.37 -9.82 -3.01
CA ILE A 58 9.53 -9.53 -1.84
C ILE A 58 9.24 -10.76 -0.97
N LYS A 59 8.96 -11.92 -1.57
CA LYS A 59 8.71 -13.19 -0.87
C LYS A 59 9.87 -13.65 0.02
N ARG A 60 11.11 -13.28 -0.34
CA ARG A 60 12.30 -13.59 0.46
C ARG A 60 12.53 -12.53 1.55
N ASP A 61 12.22 -11.28 1.25
CA ASP A 61 12.60 -10.14 2.08
C ASP A 61 11.58 -9.80 3.18
N LEU A 62 10.31 -10.22 3.05
CA LEU A 62 9.22 -9.93 4.00
C LEU A 62 8.66 -11.21 4.64
N PRO A 63 8.09 -11.15 5.86
CA PRO A 63 7.45 -12.29 6.50
C PRO A 63 6.20 -12.76 5.74
N GLU A 64 5.87 -14.05 5.85
CA GLU A 64 4.77 -14.69 5.13
C GLU A 64 3.43 -13.98 5.32
N GLU A 65 3.12 -13.54 6.54
CA GLU A 65 1.88 -12.79 6.84
C GLU A 65 1.76 -11.51 6.00
N ALA A 66 2.85 -10.74 5.88
CA ALA A 66 2.87 -9.52 5.08
C ALA A 66 2.73 -9.83 3.58
N ILE A 67 3.29 -10.95 3.13
CA ILE A 67 3.12 -11.42 1.74
C ILE A 67 1.68 -11.78 1.44
N LEU A 68 1.04 -12.58 2.28
CA LEU A 68 -0.36 -12.98 2.11
C LEU A 68 -1.29 -11.77 2.10
N GLN A 69 -1.04 -10.79 2.98
CA GLN A 69 -1.80 -9.55 3.02
C GLN A 69 -1.59 -8.68 1.77
N LEU A 70 -0.36 -8.57 1.28
CA LEU A 70 -0.08 -7.88 0.01
C LEU A 70 -0.77 -8.60 -1.16
N GLU A 71 -0.69 -9.92 -1.25
CA GLU A 71 -1.38 -10.65 -2.30
C GLU A 71 -2.90 -10.41 -2.29
N ASP A 72 -3.54 -10.37 -1.13
CA ASP A 72 -4.94 -9.98 -1.01
C ASP A 72 -5.17 -8.57 -1.56
N PHE A 73 -4.34 -7.59 -1.18
CA PHE A 73 -4.47 -6.22 -1.69
C PHE A 73 -4.27 -6.10 -3.21
N TYR A 74 -3.33 -6.84 -3.80
CA TYR A 74 -3.12 -6.81 -5.26
C TYR A 74 -4.21 -7.53 -6.05
N LYS A 75 -4.87 -8.54 -5.48
CA LYS A 75 -5.95 -9.30 -6.14
C LYS A 75 -7.26 -8.51 -6.04
N VAL A 76 -7.53 -7.63 -6.99
CA VAL A 76 -8.79 -6.87 -7.11
C VAL A 76 -9.45 -7.09 -8.46
N ASN A 77 -10.78 -7.22 -8.49
CA ASN A 77 -11.57 -7.40 -9.71
C ASN A 77 -12.71 -6.38 -9.88
N SER A 78 -12.89 -5.46 -8.94
CA SER A 78 -13.95 -4.45 -9.00
C SER A 78 -13.55 -3.13 -8.32
N VAL A 79 -14.29 -2.06 -8.60
CA VAL A 79 -14.10 -0.76 -7.95
C VAL A 79 -14.51 -0.78 -6.47
N GLU A 80 -15.46 -1.63 -6.10
CA GLU A 80 -15.86 -1.90 -4.72
C GLU A 80 -14.74 -2.58 -3.94
N GLU A 81 -14.06 -3.56 -4.56
CA GLU A 81 -12.87 -4.17 -3.96
C GLU A 81 -11.74 -3.16 -3.80
N ILE A 82 -11.45 -2.34 -4.82
CA ILE A 82 -10.45 -1.27 -4.73
C ILE A 82 -10.79 -0.34 -3.56
N THR A 83 -12.05 0.07 -3.41
CA THR A 83 -12.50 0.92 -2.30
C THR A 83 -12.25 0.25 -0.94
N LYS A 84 -12.69 -1.00 -0.77
CA LYS A 84 -12.56 -1.75 0.48
C LYS A 84 -11.09 -1.98 0.84
N LYS A 85 -10.28 -2.42 -0.12
CA LYS A 85 -8.86 -2.74 0.09
C LYS A 85 -8.01 -1.48 0.24
N THR A 86 -8.39 -0.35 -0.34
CA THR A 86 -7.75 0.95 -0.06
C THR A 86 -7.87 1.32 1.42
N ARG A 87 -9.07 1.21 2.00
CA ARG A 87 -9.28 1.51 3.44
C ARG A 87 -8.42 0.60 4.33
N ARG A 88 -8.41 -0.71 4.04
CA ARG A 88 -7.60 -1.69 4.79
C ARG A 88 -6.10 -1.44 4.64
N ALA A 89 -5.62 -1.17 3.43
CA ALA A 89 -4.22 -0.85 3.16
C ALA A 89 -3.77 0.42 3.90
N ASN A 90 -4.62 1.44 3.99
CA ASN A 90 -4.31 2.66 4.75
C ASN A 90 -4.14 2.36 6.25
N VAL A 91 -5.00 1.53 6.84
CA VAL A 91 -4.87 1.13 8.26
C VAL A 91 -3.52 0.44 8.47
N VAL A 92 -3.20 -0.58 7.66
CA VAL A 92 -1.91 -1.28 7.73
C VAL A 92 -0.74 -0.31 7.58
N PHE A 93 -0.82 0.63 6.63
CA PHE A 93 0.23 1.61 6.42
C PHE A 93 0.50 2.45 7.68
N PHE A 94 -0.55 2.95 8.34
CA PHE A 94 -0.39 3.76 9.54
C PHE A 94 0.05 2.94 10.76
N ASP A 95 -0.39 1.68 10.87
CA ASP A 95 0.07 0.76 11.91
C ASP A 95 1.58 0.48 11.77
N VAL A 96 2.04 0.19 10.55
CA VAL A 96 3.48 -0.02 10.27
C VAL A 96 4.29 1.23 10.60
N ILE A 97 3.80 2.42 10.29
CA ILE A 97 4.47 3.67 10.66
C ILE A 97 4.58 3.80 12.17
N LYS A 98 3.51 3.54 12.90
CA LYS A 98 3.49 3.61 14.36
C LYS A 98 4.53 2.66 14.95
N ASP A 99 4.58 1.42 14.47
CA ASP A 99 5.57 0.43 14.89
C ASP A 99 7.03 0.89 14.66
N ILE A 100 7.30 1.56 13.53
CA ILE A 100 8.63 2.09 13.21
C ILE A 100 8.97 3.27 14.13
N GLU A 101 8.03 4.19 14.35
CA GLU A 101 8.19 5.37 15.20
C GLU A 101 8.43 4.96 16.66
N GLU A 102 7.70 3.96 17.18
CA GLU A 102 7.87 3.43 18.54
C GLU A 102 9.21 2.72 18.76
N LYS A 103 9.75 2.05 17.75
CA LYS A 103 11.06 1.36 17.83
C LYS A 103 12.27 2.27 17.61
N SER A 104 12.03 3.49 17.12
CA SER A 104 13.08 4.49 16.87
C SER A 104 13.28 5.43 18.06
N LEU A 105 12.48 5.26 19.12
CA LEU A 105 12.58 5.92 20.43
C LEU A 105 13.31 5.00 21.42
#